data_AF-A0Q1D2-F1
#
_entry.id   AF-A0Q1D2-F1
#
_cell.length_a   1.000
_cell.length_b   1.000
_cell.length_c   1.000
_cell.angle_alpha   90.00
_cell.angle_beta   90.00
_cell.angle_gamma   90.00
#
_symmetry.space_group_name_H-M   'P 1'
#
loop_
_entity.id
_entity.type
_entity.pdbx_description
1 polymer ?
#
loop_
_entity_poly.entity_id
_entity_poly.type
_entity_poly.pdbx_seq_one_letter_code
_entity_poly.pdbx_strand_id
1 'polypeptide(L)'
;MKKNLFLKIFGIFSTLFIVFFTCKTFANDLSNSYYTFNNCSPKQITYDNFVKIEIGSNYNDVIKILGKESYKDSTIINGLKNTTYIWKVNGTEKNIFITFRNGIVITKEQYKLNDNFSVLSSEKISSLKKGMSYDEAKNILGEGILRSEEKGIKVFTWFDNNSKYLNCTFKNDKLTIFMEQ
;
A
#
# COMPACT_ATOMS: atom_id res chain seq x y z
N MET A 1 23.70 -9.63 -32.22
CA MET A 1 24.09 -9.37 -30.82
C MET A 1 22.86 -8.95 -30.01
N LYS A 2 22.22 -9.89 -29.30
CA LYS A 2 21.15 -9.58 -28.35
C LYS A 2 21.81 -9.20 -27.03
N LYS A 3 21.69 -7.93 -26.62
CA LYS A 3 22.15 -7.48 -25.30
C LYS A 3 21.17 -8.03 -24.26
N ASN A 4 21.63 -9.00 -23.47
CA ASN A 4 20.91 -9.47 -22.29
C ASN A 4 20.94 -8.36 -21.25
N LEU A 5 19.80 -7.68 -21.08
CA LEU A 5 19.60 -6.71 -20.02
C LEU A 5 19.40 -7.49 -18.71
N PHE A 6 20.49 -7.70 -17.96
CA PHE A 6 20.42 -8.18 -16.59
C PHE A 6 19.77 -7.10 -15.73
N LEU A 7 18.45 -7.18 -15.57
CA LEU A 7 17.73 -6.42 -14.55
C LEU A 7 18.17 -6.99 -13.19
N LYS A 8 19.05 -6.27 -12.50
CA LYS A 8 19.38 -6.56 -11.09
C LYS A 8 18.12 -6.28 -10.26
N ILE A 9 17.31 -7.30 -10.02
CA ILE A 9 16.14 -7.28 -9.14
C ILE A 9 16.65 -7.15 -7.70
N PHE A 10 16.92 -5.92 -7.27
CA PHE A 10 17.09 -5.57 -5.86
C PHE A 10 15.83 -4.83 -5.40
N GLY A 11 14.98 -5.52 -4.65
CA GLY A 11 14.10 -4.90 -3.66
C GLY A 11 12.92 -4.06 -4.17
N ILE A 12 12.20 -4.52 -5.20
CA ILE A 12 10.94 -3.90 -5.65
C ILE A 12 9.84 -4.95 -5.60
N PHE A 13 9.29 -5.23 -4.42
CA PHE A 13 8.10 -6.10 -4.27
C PHE A 13 6.83 -5.33 -3.90
N SER A 14 6.92 -4.10 -3.35
CA SER A 14 5.73 -3.32 -2.99
C SER A 14 5.07 -2.63 -4.18
N THR A 15 5.82 -2.05 -5.12
CA THR A 15 5.23 -1.39 -6.30
C THR A 15 4.85 -2.38 -7.41
N LEU A 16 5.53 -3.54 -7.48
CA LEU A 16 5.26 -4.51 -8.55
C LEU A 16 3.88 -5.14 -8.40
N PHE A 17 3.38 -5.38 -7.18
CA PHE A 17 2.09 -6.05 -6.98
C PHE A 17 0.90 -5.14 -7.31
N ILE A 18 0.99 -3.84 -6.97
CA ILE A 18 0.02 -2.84 -7.45
C ILE A 18 0.12 -2.75 -8.96
N VAL A 19 1.31 -2.62 -9.56
CA VAL A 19 1.46 -2.56 -11.02
C VAL A 19 0.91 -3.81 -11.69
N PHE A 20 1.01 -5.01 -11.12
CA PHE A 20 0.38 -6.20 -11.70
C PHE A 20 -1.14 -6.26 -11.50
N PHE A 21 -1.66 -5.81 -10.35
CA PHE A 21 -3.10 -5.75 -10.13
C PHE A 21 -3.73 -4.64 -10.98
N THR A 22 -3.11 -3.45 -11.03
CA THR A 22 -3.52 -2.33 -11.89
C THR A 22 -3.26 -2.60 -13.37
N CYS A 23 -2.14 -3.20 -13.79
CA CYS A 23 -1.97 -3.62 -15.19
C CYS A 23 -2.94 -4.73 -15.56
N LYS A 24 -3.31 -5.65 -14.66
CA LYS A 24 -4.41 -6.59 -14.96
C LYS A 24 -5.75 -5.88 -15.07
N THR A 25 -6.04 -4.87 -14.24
CA THR A 25 -7.29 -4.11 -14.37
C THR A 25 -7.31 -3.22 -15.61
N PHE A 26 -6.18 -2.60 -16.01
CA PHE A 26 -6.08 -1.74 -17.19
C PHE A 26 -5.86 -2.51 -18.51
N ALA A 27 -5.19 -3.67 -18.50
CA ALA A 27 -5.05 -4.51 -19.69
C ALA A 27 -6.35 -5.28 -20.01
N ASN A 28 -7.20 -5.50 -19.01
CA ASN A 28 -8.53 -6.09 -19.20
C ASN A 28 -9.62 -5.06 -19.54
N ASP A 29 -9.31 -3.76 -19.67
CA ASP A 29 -10.27 -2.74 -20.13
C ASP A 29 -10.65 -2.85 -21.63
N LEU A 30 -10.16 -3.89 -22.32
CA LEU A 30 -10.68 -4.34 -23.62
C LEU A 30 -11.50 -5.64 -23.56
N SER A 31 -11.70 -6.24 -22.38
CA SER A 31 -12.62 -7.36 -22.19
C SER A 31 -13.37 -7.24 -20.86
N ASN A 32 -14.60 -6.72 -20.92
CA ASN A 32 -15.58 -6.58 -19.83
C ASN A 32 -15.54 -7.68 -18.75
N SER A 33 -14.68 -7.54 -17.73
CA SER A 33 -14.84 -8.21 -16.44
C SER A 33 -15.12 -7.15 -15.38
N TYR A 34 -16.39 -6.80 -15.22
CA TYR A 34 -16.83 -5.94 -14.13
C TYR A 34 -16.68 -6.73 -12.82
N TYR A 35 -15.65 -6.44 -12.03
CA TYR A 35 -15.55 -6.99 -10.69
C TYR A 35 -16.76 -6.52 -9.87
N THR A 36 -17.57 -7.47 -9.38
CA THR A 36 -18.67 -7.18 -8.48
C THR A 36 -18.16 -7.17 -7.04
N PHE A 37 -18.18 -5.98 -6.43
CA PHE A 37 -17.84 -5.81 -5.02
C PHE A 37 -19.08 -6.02 -4.16
N ASN A 38 -18.98 -6.88 -3.15
CA ASN A 38 -19.99 -6.98 -2.10
C ASN A 38 -19.89 -5.78 -1.16
N ASN A 39 -21.00 -5.48 -0.49
CA ASN A 39 -21.02 -4.44 0.54
C ASN A 39 -20.16 -4.88 1.74
N CYS A 40 -19.22 -4.03 2.14
CA CYS A 40 -18.57 -4.11 3.46
C CYS A 40 -19.24 -3.13 4.44
N SER A 41 -18.85 -3.18 5.71
CA SER A 41 -19.31 -2.24 6.75
C SER A 41 -18.53 -0.92 6.67
N PRO A 42 -19.08 0.19 6.13
CA PRO A 42 -18.28 1.39 5.85
C PRO A 42 -17.68 2.03 7.11
N LYS A 43 -18.37 1.88 8.25
CA LYS A 43 -17.92 2.41 9.54
C LYS A 43 -16.63 1.76 10.06
N GLN A 44 -16.31 0.56 9.59
CA GLN A 44 -15.10 -0.17 10.00
C GLN A 44 -13.91 0.12 9.07
N ILE A 45 -14.16 0.68 7.88
CA ILE A 45 -13.13 0.97 6.88
C ILE A 45 -12.56 2.36 7.14
N THR A 46 -11.76 2.46 8.21
CA THR A 46 -11.12 3.69 8.66
C THR A 46 -9.60 3.53 8.68
N TYR A 47 -8.89 4.65 8.62
CA TYR A 47 -7.42 4.65 8.74
C TYR A 47 -6.95 4.04 10.06
N ASP A 48 -7.60 4.36 11.18
CA ASP A 48 -7.23 3.82 12.49
C ASP A 48 -7.36 2.30 12.56
N ASN A 49 -8.42 1.74 11.97
CA ASN A 49 -8.59 0.30 11.90
C ASN A 49 -7.58 -0.35 10.95
N PHE A 50 -7.22 0.31 9.84
CA PHE A 50 -6.14 -0.14 8.98
C PHE A 50 -4.78 -0.19 9.72
N VAL A 51 -4.47 0.81 10.54
CA VAL A 51 -3.21 0.86 11.30
C VAL A 51 -3.13 -0.29 12.31
N LYS A 52 -4.23 -0.67 12.95
CA LYS A 52 -4.30 -1.79 13.92
C LYS A 52 -4.03 -3.18 13.33
N ILE A 53 -4.06 -3.34 12.01
CA ILE A 53 -3.84 -4.64 11.38
C ILE A 53 -2.33 -4.91 11.33
N GLU A 54 -1.88 -6.02 11.91
CA GLU A 54 -0.46 -6.34 11.98
C GLU A 54 -0.04 -7.28 10.84
N ILE A 55 1.19 -7.12 10.36
CA ILE A 55 1.83 -8.13 9.53
C ILE A 55 1.98 -9.40 10.35
N GLY A 56 1.54 -10.54 9.81
CA GLY A 56 1.51 -11.82 10.50
C GLY A 56 0.17 -12.17 11.16
N SER A 57 -0.78 -11.23 11.29
CA SER A 57 -2.12 -11.56 11.77
C SER A 57 -2.81 -12.58 10.88
N ASN A 58 -3.68 -13.42 11.45
CA ASN A 58 -4.51 -14.32 10.67
C ASN A 58 -5.77 -13.62 10.15
N TYR A 59 -6.49 -14.29 9.25
CA TYR A 59 -7.70 -13.76 8.64
C TYR A 59 -8.80 -13.39 9.65
N ASN A 60 -9.02 -14.21 10.68
CA ASN A 60 -10.08 -13.98 11.65
C ASN A 60 -9.83 -12.71 12.47
N ASP A 61 -8.57 -12.40 12.79
CA ASP A 61 -8.22 -11.17 13.49
C ASP A 61 -8.45 -9.93 12.63
N VAL A 62 -8.16 -10.02 11.32
CA VAL A 62 -8.50 -8.95 10.37
C VAL A 62 -10.03 -8.75 10.26
N ILE A 63 -10.81 -9.82 10.20
CA ILE A 63 -12.28 -9.74 10.12
C ILE A 63 -12.89 -9.14 11.39
N LYS A 64 -12.33 -9.39 12.57
CA LYS A 64 -12.77 -8.73 13.81
C LYS A 64 -12.62 -7.21 13.73
N ILE A 65 -11.60 -6.72 13.02
CA ILE A 65 -11.32 -5.29 12.87
C ILE A 65 -12.18 -4.68 11.74
N LEU A 66 -12.12 -5.26 10.53
CA LEU A 66 -12.69 -4.67 9.32
C LEU A 66 -14.09 -5.20 8.93
N GLY A 67 -14.55 -6.27 9.56
CA GLY A 67 -15.72 -7.00 9.11
C GLY A 67 -15.44 -7.78 7.81
N LYS A 68 -16.50 -8.27 7.17
CA LYS A 68 -16.40 -9.04 5.92
C LYS A 68 -15.87 -8.21 4.76
N GLU A 69 -15.03 -8.83 3.93
CA GLU A 69 -14.47 -8.25 2.71
C GLU A 69 -15.55 -7.95 1.67
N SER A 70 -15.28 -6.97 0.81
CA SER A 70 -16.07 -6.70 -0.38
C SER A 70 -15.76 -7.70 -1.49
N TYR A 71 -14.48 -8.05 -1.65
CA TYR A 71 -14.01 -8.89 -2.74
C TYR A 71 -12.71 -9.60 -2.35
N LYS A 72 -12.39 -10.71 -3.02
CA LYS A 72 -11.07 -11.34 -2.92
C LYS A 72 -10.64 -11.92 -4.26
N ASP A 73 -9.33 -11.91 -4.48
CA ASP A 73 -8.70 -12.58 -5.61
C ASP A 73 -7.53 -13.43 -5.13
N SER A 74 -7.21 -14.49 -5.86
CA SER A 74 -6.07 -15.35 -5.54
C SER A 74 -5.15 -15.53 -6.74
N THR A 75 -3.86 -15.42 -6.48
CA THR A 75 -2.81 -15.65 -7.49
C THR A 75 -1.74 -16.57 -6.93
N ILE A 76 -1.13 -17.38 -7.79
CA ILE A 76 0.01 -18.23 -7.43
C ILE A 76 1.27 -17.53 -7.91
N ILE A 77 2.20 -17.26 -6.98
CA ILE A 77 3.49 -16.65 -7.29
C ILE A 77 4.55 -17.54 -6.68
N ASN A 78 5.49 -18.02 -7.52
CA ASN A 78 6.55 -18.94 -7.11
C ASN A 78 6.00 -20.17 -6.36
N GLY A 79 4.89 -20.74 -6.84
CA GLY A 79 4.25 -21.91 -6.24
C GLY A 79 3.46 -21.63 -4.94
N LEU A 80 3.46 -20.40 -4.44
CA LEU A 80 2.76 -20.02 -3.23
C LEU A 80 1.46 -19.29 -3.57
N LYS A 81 0.35 -19.74 -2.98
CA LYS A 81 -0.94 -19.07 -3.11
C LYS A 81 -0.93 -17.78 -2.29
N ASN A 82 -1.23 -16.68 -2.95
CA ASN A 82 -1.46 -15.37 -2.35
C ASN A 82 -2.93 -15.02 -2.55
N THR A 83 -3.65 -14.67 -1.49
CA THR A 83 -5.03 -14.21 -1.59
C THR A 83 -5.10 -12.77 -1.11
N THR A 84 -5.51 -11.87 -1.99
CA THR A 84 -5.74 -10.46 -1.66
C THR A 84 -7.21 -10.26 -1.39
N TYR A 85 -7.53 -9.74 -0.21
CA TYR A 85 -8.87 -9.33 0.20
C TYR A 85 -8.98 -7.81 0.10
N ILE A 86 -10.14 -7.34 -0.35
CA ILE A 86 -10.42 -5.93 -0.59
C ILE A 86 -11.65 -5.54 0.21
N TRP A 87 -11.57 -4.46 0.98
CA TRP A 87 -12.70 -3.77 1.59
C TRP A 87 -12.84 -2.43 0.87
N LYS A 88 -13.93 -2.24 0.12
CA LYS A 88 -14.18 -1.02 -0.66
C LYS A 88 -15.50 -0.41 -0.24
N VAL A 89 -15.46 0.87 0.14
CA VAL A 89 -16.68 1.61 0.49
C VAL A 89 -17.39 2.07 -0.78
N ASN A 90 -18.59 1.55 -1.02
CA ASN A 90 -19.40 1.88 -2.20
C ASN A 90 -19.62 3.39 -2.35
N GLY A 91 -19.59 3.87 -3.60
CA GLY A 91 -19.75 5.29 -3.92
C GLY A 91 -18.55 6.16 -3.55
N THR A 92 -17.44 5.57 -3.09
CA THR A 92 -16.22 6.30 -2.75
C THR A 92 -14.99 5.60 -3.32
N GLU A 93 -13.85 6.28 -3.25
CA GLU A 93 -12.55 5.69 -3.59
C GLU A 93 -11.92 4.93 -2.42
N LYS A 94 -12.45 5.06 -1.19
CA LYS A 94 -11.88 4.51 0.04
C LYS A 94 -11.79 2.99 0.00
N ASN A 95 -10.58 2.46 0.21
CA ASN A 95 -10.38 1.03 0.22
C ASN A 95 -9.18 0.57 1.06
N ILE A 96 -9.20 -0.70 1.45
CA ILE A 96 -8.10 -1.44 2.09
C ILE A 96 -7.84 -2.71 1.27
N PHE A 97 -6.57 -2.98 1.01
CA PHE A 97 -6.08 -4.23 0.41
C PHE A 97 -5.22 -4.98 1.43
N ILE A 98 -5.45 -6.28 1.60
CA ILE A 98 -4.64 -7.13 2.47
C ILE A 98 -4.35 -8.43 1.75
N THR A 99 -3.06 -8.71 1.54
CA THR A 99 -2.62 -9.97 0.94
C THR A 99 -2.19 -10.94 2.03
N PHE A 100 -2.74 -12.14 1.93
CA PHE A 100 -2.42 -13.27 2.79
C PHE A 100 -1.60 -14.30 2.03
N ARG A 101 -0.65 -14.91 2.73
CA ARG A 101 0.07 -16.10 2.28
C ARG A 101 0.19 -17.05 3.47
N ASN A 102 -0.07 -18.34 3.26
CA ASN A 102 -0.04 -19.35 4.32
C ASN A 102 -0.90 -18.97 5.55
N GLY A 103 -2.06 -18.33 5.31
CA GLY A 103 -3.02 -17.96 6.35
C GLY A 103 -2.70 -16.69 7.14
N ILE A 104 -1.58 -16.02 6.88
CA ILE A 104 -1.16 -14.79 7.58
C ILE A 104 -1.05 -13.60 6.63
N VAL A 105 -1.26 -12.39 7.16
CA VAL A 105 -1.04 -11.12 6.46
C VAL A 105 0.44 -10.99 6.10
N ILE A 106 0.74 -10.79 4.82
CA ILE A 106 2.11 -10.50 4.35
C ILE A 106 2.27 -9.05 3.89
N THR A 107 1.19 -8.43 3.40
CA THR A 107 1.16 -7.02 3.00
C THR A 107 -0.20 -6.42 3.32
N LYS A 108 -0.22 -5.12 3.62
CA LYS A 108 -1.44 -4.32 3.73
C LYS A 108 -1.24 -2.96 3.06
N GLU A 109 -2.32 -2.40 2.54
CA GLU A 109 -2.32 -1.11 1.86
C GLU A 109 -3.68 -0.42 2.00
N GLN A 110 -3.70 0.91 2.10
CA GLN A 110 -4.93 1.71 2.14
C GLN A 110 -4.93 2.81 1.08
N TYR A 111 -6.11 3.15 0.54
CA TYR A 111 -6.28 4.30 -0.34
C TYR A 111 -7.37 5.24 0.18
N LYS A 112 -7.04 6.55 0.21
CA LYS A 112 -7.94 7.65 0.58
C LYS A 112 -8.67 7.48 1.93
N LEU A 113 -8.10 6.73 2.87
CA LEU A 113 -8.68 6.60 4.22
C LEU A 113 -8.35 7.76 5.15
N ASN A 114 -7.33 8.54 4.79
CA ASN A 114 -6.87 9.71 5.52
C ASN A 114 -6.42 10.75 4.49
N ASP A 115 -6.98 11.95 4.60
CA ASP A 115 -6.75 13.08 3.71
C ASP A 115 -5.97 14.20 4.43
N ASN A 116 -5.15 13.86 5.41
CA ASN A 116 -4.31 14.84 6.08
C ASN A 116 -3.23 15.37 5.13
N PHE A 117 -3.22 16.69 4.97
CA PHE A 117 -2.24 17.39 4.15
C PHE A 117 -1.09 17.91 5.00
N SER A 118 0.10 17.95 4.40
CA SER A 118 1.33 18.50 4.95
C SER A 118 1.92 19.50 3.96
N VAL A 119 2.53 20.56 4.47
CA VAL A 119 3.23 21.53 3.62
C VAL A 119 4.55 20.93 3.16
N LEU A 120 4.60 20.52 1.90
CA LEU A 120 5.77 19.98 1.22
C LEU A 120 6.50 21.08 0.45
N SER A 121 7.50 21.70 1.08
CA SER A 121 8.42 22.60 0.38
C SER A 121 9.60 21.80 -0.19
N SER A 122 10.16 22.26 -1.33
CA SER A 122 11.35 21.66 -1.92
C SER A 122 12.55 21.65 -0.96
N GLU A 123 12.62 22.62 -0.04
CA GLU A 123 13.63 22.68 1.03
C GLU A 123 13.49 21.54 2.05
N LYS A 124 12.26 21.23 2.49
CA LYS A 124 12.02 20.10 3.39
C LYS A 124 12.34 18.77 2.71
N ILE A 125 11.95 18.62 1.44
CA ILE A 125 12.21 17.39 0.66
C ILE A 125 13.72 17.21 0.45
N SER A 126 14.46 18.27 0.09
CA SER A 126 15.91 18.19 -0.12
C SER A 126 16.71 17.93 1.16
N SER A 127 16.11 18.18 2.32
CA SER A 127 16.70 17.88 3.63
C SER A 127 16.65 16.39 3.99
N LEU A 128 15.83 15.58 3.30
CA LEU A 128 15.76 14.15 3.51
C LEU A 128 17.03 13.44 3.05
N LYS A 129 17.50 12.48 3.85
CA LYS A 129 18.69 11.68 3.54
C LYS A 129 18.37 10.20 3.68
N LYS A 130 18.93 9.39 2.77
CA LYS A 130 18.89 7.94 2.91
C LYS A 130 19.46 7.53 4.27
N GLY A 131 18.83 6.55 4.91
CA GLY A 131 19.22 6.07 6.24
C GLY A 131 18.56 6.80 7.41
N MET A 132 17.82 7.89 7.19
CA MET A 132 16.97 8.49 8.23
C MET A 132 15.90 7.50 8.68
N SER A 133 15.59 7.50 9.98
CA SER A 133 14.42 6.88 10.58
C SER A 133 13.12 7.57 10.16
N TYR A 134 11.99 6.93 10.41
CA TYR A 134 10.69 7.58 10.24
C TYR A 134 10.57 8.83 11.12
N ASP A 135 11.01 8.76 12.37
CA ASP A 135 10.92 9.89 13.30
C ASP A 135 11.76 11.09 12.83
N GLU A 136 12.95 10.86 12.29
CA GLU A 136 13.77 11.92 11.68
C GLU A 136 13.09 12.54 10.46
N ALA A 137 12.50 11.73 9.57
CA ALA A 137 11.76 12.23 8.42
C ALA A 137 10.49 13.00 8.84
N LYS A 138 9.77 12.49 9.84
CA LYS A 138 8.60 13.13 10.44
C LYS A 138 8.92 14.48 11.05
N ASN A 139 10.07 14.63 11.70
CA ASN A 139 10.50 15.93 12.24
C ASN A 139 10.75 16.99 11.15
N ILE A 140 11.05 16.56 9.92
CA ILE A 140 11.24 17.46 8.77
C ILE A 140 9.92 17.74 8.05
N LEU A 141 9.14 16.69 7.78
CA LEU A 141 7.97 16.74 6.90
C LEU A 141 6.63 16.90 7.63
N GLY A 142 6.57 16.57 8.93
CA GLY A 142 5.34 16.36 9.68
C GLY A 142 4.90 14.89 9.68
N GLU A 143 3.73 14.61 10.26
CA GLU A 143 3.17 13.25 10.31
C GLU A 143 2.84 12.73 8.90
N GLY A 144 3.44 11.61 8.51
CA GLY A 144 3.11 10.91 7.26
C GLY A 144 1.97 9.92 7.43
N ILE A 145 1.20 9.71 6.36
CA ILE A 145 0.12 8.71 6.32
C ILE A 145 0.70 7.37 5.90
N LEU A 146 0.52 6.32 6.71
CA LEU A 146 0.90 4.95 6.33
C LEU A 146 0.08 4.53 5.10
N ARG A 147 0.77 4.34 3.97
CA ARG A 147 0.18 3.94 2.70
C ARG A 147 0.16 2.43 2.59
N SER A 148 1.29 1.79 2.89
CA SER A 148 1.43 0.34 2.86
C SER A 148 2.48 -0.17 3.82
N GLU A 149 2.35 -1.44 4.18
CA GLU A 149 3.28 -2.14 5.06
C GLU A 149 3.42 -3.60 4.62
N GLU A 150 4.65 -4.10 4.71
CA GLU A 150 5.01 -5.51 4.64
C GLU A 150 6.14 -5.79 5.64
N LYS A 151 6.60 -7.04 5.75
CA LYS A 151 7.62 -7.39 6.74
C LYS A 151 8.90 -6.55 6.58
N GLY A 152 9.13 -5.67 7.55
CA GLY A 152 10.31 -4.81 7.61
C GLY A 152 10.29 -3.69 6.55
N ILE A 153 9.19 -3.44 5.85
CA ILE A 153 9.08 -2.33 4.90
C ILE A 153 7.77 -1.57 5.15
N LYS A 154 7.87 -0.25 5.28
CA LYS A 154 6.73 0.67 5.41
C LYS A 154 6.84 1.75 4.35
N VAL A 155 5.72 2.12 3.76
CA VAL A 155 5.62 3.28 2.86
C VAL A 155 4.70 4.30 3.51
N PHE A 156 5.22 5.51 3.70
CA PHE A 156 4.45 6.65 4.16
C PHE A 156 4.29 7.66 3.03
N THR A 157 3.13 8.29 2.97
CA THR A 157 2.81 9.33 2.01
C THR A 157 2.54 10.64 2.74
N TRP A 158 3.11 11.72 2.22
CA TRP A 158 2.72 13.09 2.56
C TRP A 158 2.04 13.70 1.34
N PHE A 159 0.93 14.39 1.56
CA PHE A 159 0.18 15.08 0.51
C PHE A 159 0.32 16.59 0.68
N ASP A 160 0.54 17.30 -0.43
CA ASP A 160 0.31 18.75 -0.50
C ASP A 160 -1.13 19.03 -0.95
N ASN A 161 -1.65 20.19 -0.59
CA ASN A 161 -2.94 20.71 -1.02
C ASN A 161 -3.07 20.79 -2.56
N ASN A 162 -1.95 20.80 -3.30
CA ASN A 162 -1.92 20.85 -4.77
C ASN A 162 -1.93 19.46 -5.44
N SER A 163 -2.35 18.40 -4.75
CA SER A 163 -2.33 17.01 -5.24
C SER A 163 -0.94 16.43 -5.52
N LYS A 164 0.14 17.16 -5.19
CA LYS A 164 1.49 16.59 -5.15
C LYS A 164 1.60 15.66 -3.96
N TYR A 165 2.38 14.60 -4.12
CA TYR A 165 2.63 13.70 -3.01
C TYR A 165 4.07 13.20 -3.00
N LEU A 166 4.55 12.92 -1.79
CA LEU A 166 5.85 12.32 -1.54
C LEU A 166 5.64 10.95 -0.91
N ASN A 167 6.09 9.91 -1.59
CA ASN A 167 6.15 8.56 -1.02
C ASN A 167 7.56 8.29 -0.49
N CYS A 168 7.70 8.03 0.80
CA CYS A 168 8.95 7.57 1.40
C CYS A 168 8.83 6.09 1.80
N THR A 169 9.78 5.28 1.33
CA THR A 169 9.90 3.87 1.69
C THR A 169 10.97 3.70 2.76
N PHE A 170 10.59 3.08 3.86
CA PHE A 170 11.47 2.75 4.97
C PHE A 170 11.64 1.24 5.04
N LYS A 171 12.89 0.76 5.00
CA LYS A 171 13.23 -0.64 5.24
C LYS A 171 13.90 -0.76 6.60
N ASN A 172 13.31 -1.53 7.51
CA ASN A 172 13.76 -1.66 8.90
C ASN A 172 13.99 -0.29 9.55
N ASP A 173 13.02 0.62 9.38
CA ASP A 173 13.08 2.00 9.86
C ASP A 173 14.27 2.81 9.30
N LYS A 174 14.65 2.54 8.04
CA LYS A 174 15.66 3.32 7.32
C LYS A 174 15.14 3.74 5.96
N LEU A 175 15.12 5.04 5.70
CA LEU A 175 14.70 5.62 4.43
C LEU A 175 15.59 5.11 3.30
N THR A 176 15.01 4.42 2.32
CA THR A 176 15.74 3.85 1.17
C THR A 176 15.40 4.56 -0.13
N ILE A 177 14.13 4.90 -0.32
CA ILE A 177 13.58 5.48 -1.54
C ILE A 177 12.63 6.60 -1.13
N PHE A 178 12.70 7.73 -1.82
CA PHE A 178 11.62 8.70 -1.85
C PHE A 178 11.32 9.08 -3.31
N MET A 179 10.04 9.13 -3.67
CA MET A 179 9.57 9.49 -5.01
C MET A 179 8.57 10.63 -4.88
N GLU A 180 8.84 11.73 -5.59
CA GLU A 180 7.93 12.86 -5.77
C GLU A 180 7.11 12.63 -7.05
N GLN A 181 5.80 12.90 -6.99
CA GLN A 181 4.90 12.96 -8.15
C GLN A 181 3.96 14.16 -8.06
#